data_AF-A0A4R6SZE6-F1
#
_entry.id   AF-A0A4R6SZE6-F1
#
_cell.length_a   1.000
_cell.length_b   1.000
_cell.length_c   1.000
_cell.angle_alpha   90.00
_cell.angle_beta   90.00
_cell.angle_gamma   90.00
#
_symmetry.space_group_name_H-M   'P 1'
#
loop_
_entity.id
_entity.type
_entity.pdbx_description
1 polymer ?
#
loop_
_entity_poly.entity_id
_entity_poly.type
_entity_poly.pdbx_seq_one_letter_code
_entity_poly.pdbx_strand_id
1 'polypeptide(L)'
;MALLIFNKFTANYPPLFYISINSYNLAVNSPMKKRYKLLILILGLWSSPYILAGINNIPDLYYIFFHGDINTGDSSKNHSLKRIHVPGLILNQIAYSKIIDSMYVDTIKLTKDGEIDSLHPDPPTYLTYEGRVYADTVNFTYKMETEDGKGFEVDGGNKHLITLNKDGKVIADVINVNPDSAGLLKNCLLLEDVIKPFQNWEDKSGPVYMNHYSKYKFNSECLNPFRGFGSPNGASTCYFWEGTGYFTVVFHKEKLRFKIPVSNQAAFYTGDYDYSDGINYYPVPDRFKSKLNAAFLVYDYRVYMIK
;
A
#
# COMPACT_ATOMS: atom_id res chain seq x y z
N MET A 1 -6.50 -21.13 24.50
CA MET A 1 -6.52 -19.94 23.62
C MET A 1 -6.35 -18.64 24.41
N ALA A 2 -7.29 -18.27 25.30
CA ALA A 2 -7.17 -17.07 26.15
C ALA A 2 -5.86 -17.01 26.97
N LEU A 3 -5.39 -18.15 27.51
CA LEU A 3 -4.15 -18.22 28.30
C LEU A 3 -2.86 -17.95 27.48
N LEU A 4 -2.84 -18.35 26.21
CA LEU A 4 -1.70 -18.15 25.30
C LEU A 4 -1.63 -16.69 24.80
N ILE A 5 -2.78 -16.10 24.54
CA ILE A 5 -2.92 -14.67 24.21
C ILE A 5 -2.50 -13.82 25.41
N PHE A 6 -2.95 -14.19 26.62
CA PHE A 6 -2.60 -13.51 27.87
C PHE A 6 -1.09 -13.56 28.16
N ASN A 7 -0.44 -14.72 28.00
CA ASN A 7 1.01 -14.86 28.24
C ASN A 7 1.89 -14.08 27.24
N LYS A 8 1.48 -13.97 25.96
CA LYS A 8 2.20 -13.12 24.99
C LYS A 8 2.00 -11.63 25.25
N PHE A 9 0.81 -11.24 25.72
CA PHE A 9 0.49 -9.85 26.02
C PHE A 9 1.26 -9.34 27.26
N THR A 10 1.36 -10.14 28.31
CA THR A 10 2.08 -9.79 29.55
C THR A 10 3.60 -9.76 29.38
N ALA A 11 4.16 -10.58 28.47
CA ALA A 11 5.59 -10.60 28.18
C ALA A 11 6.09 -9.30 27.50
N ASN A 12 5.24 -8.66 26.69
CA ASN A 12 5.61 -7.44 25.95
C ASN A 12 5.19 -6.14 26.66
N TYR A 13 4.26 -6.19 27.64
CA TYR A 13 3.75 -5.00 28.35
C TYR A 13 3.61 -5.17 29.88
N PRO A 14 4.66 -5.61 30.61
CA PRO A 14 4.52 -6.08 32.00
C PRO A 14 4.13 -5.06 33.09
N PRO A 15 4.43 -3.75 33.07
CA PRO A 15 4.19 -2.92 34.27
C PRO A 15 2.85 -2.15 34.29
N LEU A 16 2.15 -1.98 33.18
CA LEU A 16 1.05 -0.99 33.11
C LEU A 16 -0.30 -1.52 33.62
N PHE A 17 -0.57 -2.82 33.50
CA PHE A 17 -1.85 -3.40 33.94
C PHE A 17 -1.97 -3.54 35.46
N TYR A 18 -0.86 -3.74 36.17
CA TYR A 18 -0.86 -3.91 37.63
C TYR A 18 -0.99 -2.58 38.39
N ILE A 19 -0.57 -1.46 37.79
CA ILE A 19 -0.62 -0.14 38.41
C ILE A 19 -2.06 0.42 38.42
N SER A 20 -2.89 0.10 37.43
CA SER A 20 -4.25 0.67 37.33
C SER A 20 -5.22 0.14 38.39
N ILE A 21 -5.13 -1.15 38.76
CA ILE A 21 -6.06 -1.79 39.71
C ILE A 21 -5.76 -1.40 41.15
N ASN A 22 -4.49 -1.33 41.56
CA ASN A 22 -4.13 -0.94 42.93
C ASN A 22 -4.35 0.56 43.20
N SER A 23 -4.25 1.40 42.17
CA SER A 23 -4.54 2.84 42.30
C SER A 23 -6.03 3.11 42.51
N TYR A 24 -6.93 2.28 41.97
CA TYR A 24 -8.37 2.52 42.11
C TYR A 24 -8.87 2.36 43.57
N ASN A 25 -8.29 1.41 44.31
CA ASN A 25 -8.69 1.13 45.70
C ASN A 25 -8.21 2.18 46.71
N LEU A 26 -7.15 2.93 46.41
CA LEU A 26 -6.65 4.02 47.27
C LEU A 26 -7.43 5.33 47.13
N ALA A 27 -8.33 5.44 46.13
CA ALA A 27 -9.00 6.69 45.75
C ALA A 27 -10.25 7.05 46.57
N VAL A 28 -10.85 6.09 47.29
CA VAL A 28 -12.26 6.19 47.69
C VAL A 28 -12.49 7.08 48.93
N ASN A 29 -11.47 7.34 49.78
CA ASN A 29 -11.70 7.93 51.12
C ASN A 29 -10.91 9.20 51.48
N SER A 30 -10.46 10.03 50.53
CA SER A 30 -9.65 11.24 50.85
C SER A 30 -10.16 12.55 50.23
N PRO A 31 -10.00 13.72 50.90
CA PRO A 31 -10.29 15.05 50.35
C PRO A 31 -9.43 15.43 49.11
N MET A 32 -8.51 14.56 48.67
CA MET A 32 -7.75 14.67 47.43
C MET A 32 -8.54 14.31 46.14
N LYS A 33 -9.89 14.27 46.16
CA LYS A 33 -10.72 13.87 45.01
C LYS A 33 -10.41 14.63 43.71
N LYS A 34 -10.06 15.92 43.75
CA LYS A 34 -9.72 16.70 42.53
C LYS A 34 -8.38 16.27 41.91
N ARG A 35 -7.34 16.06 42.73
CA ARG A 35 -6.02 15.61 42.26
C ARG A 35 -6.09 14.17 41.76
N TYR A 36 -6.88 13.33 42.42
CA TYR A 36 -7.09 11.94 42.01
C TYR A 36 -7.85 11.81 40.68
N LYS A 37 -8.90 12.63 40.49
CA LYS A 37 -9.62 12.70 39.20
C LYS A 37 -8.71 13.12 38.04
N LEU A 38 -7.85 14.12 38.26
CA LEU A 38 -6.86 14.54 37.26
C LEU A 38 -5.88 13.41 36.93
N LEU A 39 -5.42 12.69 37.95
CA LEU A 39 -4.45 11.60 37.80
C LEU A 39 -5.07 10.38 37.08
N ILE A 40 -6.33 10.03 37.37
CA ILE A 40 -7.10 9.03 36.62
C ILE A 40 -7.29 9.47 35.15
N LEU A 41 -7.59 10.74 34.90
CA LEU A 41 -7.71 11.28 33.56
C LEU A 41 -6.38 11.17 32.78
N ILE A 42 -5.27 11.55 33.41
CA ILE A 42 -3.92 11.44 32.83
C ILE A 42 -3.58 9.98 32.56
N LEU A 43 -3.83 9.08 33.51
CA LEU A 43 -3.58 7.64 33.34
C LEU A 43 -4.49 7.03 32.25
N GLY A 44 -5.74 7.45 32.15
CA GLY A 44 -6.66 7.02 31.10
C GLY A 44 -6.18 7.47 29.71
N LEU A 45 -5.80 8.74 29.59
CA LEU A 45 -5.20 9.30 28.37
C LEU A 45 -3.90 8.57 27.99
N TRP A 46 -3.00 8.35 28.95
CA TRP A 46 -1.73 7.65 28.74
C TRP A 46 -1.88 6.16 28.42
N SER A 47 -2.86 5.47 29.02
CA SER A 47 -3.11 4.05 28.78
C SER A 47 -3.93 3.78 27.52
N SER A 48 -4.68 4.77 27.03
CA SER A 48 -5.54 4.62 25.85
C SER A 48 -4.82 4.07 24.60
N PRO A 49 -3.60 4.48 24.22
CA PRO A 49 -2.93 3.93 23.05
C PRO A 49 -2.60 2.45 23.21
N TYR A 50 -2.27 2.01 24.43
CA TYR A 50 -1.94 0.62 24.73
C TYR A 50 -3.19 -0.27 24.74
N ILE A 51 -4.30 0.24 25.28
CA ILE A 51 -5.59 -0.47 25.24
C ILE A 51 -6.04 -0.62 23.79
N LEU A 52 -5.93 0.44 22.98
CA LEU A 52 -6.26 0.41 21.56
C LEU A 52 -5.36 -0.55 20.77
N ALA A 53 -4.05 -0.53 21.04
CA ALA A 53 -3.12 -1.50 20.48
C ALA A 53 -3.48 -2.94 20.89
N GLY A 54 -3.89 -3.16 22.14
CA GLY A 54 -4.34 -4.47 22.62
C GLY A 54 -5.62 -4.95 21.95
N ILE A 55 -6.63 -4.08 21.81
CA ILE A 55 -7.86 -4.38 21.09
C ILE A 55 -7.57 -4.69 19.62
N ASN A 56 -6.66 -3.96 18.97
CA ASN A 56 -6.28 -4.17 17.58
C ASN A 56 -5.48 -5.47 17.36
N ASN A 57 -4.68 -5.90 18.34
CA ASN A 57 -3.93 -7.15 18.24
C ASN A 57 -4.81 -8.41 18.33
N ILE A 58 -6.01 -8.32 18.90
CA ILE A 58 -6.91 -9.48 19.03
C ILE A 58 -7.46 -9.93 17.66
N PRO A 59 -8.03 -9.06 16.81
CA PRO A 59 -8.39 -9.37 15.43
C PRO A 59 -7.23 -9.92 14.62
N ASP A 60 -6.01 -9.41 14.79
CA ASP A 60 -4.82 -9.88 14.08
C ASP A 60 -4.45 -11.31 14.49
N LEU A 61 -4.44 -11.60 15.80
CA LEU A 61 -4.20 -12.95 16.29
C LEU A 61 -5.28 -13.92 15.84
N TYR A 62 -6.55 -13.47 15.83
CA TYR A 62 -7.65 -14.24 15.26
C TYR A 62 -7.40 -14.51 13.78
N TYR A 63 -7.09 -13.48 12.99
CA TYR A 63 -6.91 -13.60 11.56
C TYR A 63 -5.73 -14.51 11.19
N ILE A 64 -4.56 -14.32 11.81
CA ILE A 64 -3.38 -15.17 11.59
C ILE A 64 -3.71 -16.64 11.88
N PHE A 65 -4.53 -16.92 12.89
CA PHE A 65 -4.93 -18.28 13.25
C PHE A 65 -5.90 -18.90 12.21
N PHE A 66 -6.88 -18.14 11.74
CA PHE A 66 -7.92 -18.65 10.83
C PHE A 66 -7.56 -18.55 9.33
N HIS A 67 -6.62 -17.67 8.97
CA HIS A 67 -6.22 -17.37 7.59
C HIS A 67 -4.71 -17.56 7.37
N GLY A 68 -4.11 -18.48 8.13
CA GLY A 68 -2.70 -18.87 7.95
C GLY A 68 -2.40 -19.44 6.56
N ASP A 69 -3.42 -19.86 5.82
CA ASP A 69 -3.39 -20.30 4.42
C ASP A 69 -3.01 -19.20 3.42
N ILE A 70 -2.99 -17.93 3.83
CA ILE A 70 -2.41 -16.85 3.01
C ILE A 70 -0.87 -16.94 2.97
N ASN A 71 -0.21 -17.57 3.95
CA ASN A 71 1.23 -17.76 3.91
C ASN A 71 1.70 -18.81 2.89
N THR A 72 0.76 -19.56 2.28
CA THR A 72 1.06 -20.67 1.35
C THR A 72 0.54 -20.42 -0.07
N GLY A 73 -0.03 -19.25 -0.35
CA GLY A 73 -0.88 -19.02 -1.53
C GLY A 73 -0.24 -18.27 -2.71
N ASP A 74 1.09 -18.24 -2.81
CA ASP A 74 1.78 -17.64 -3.97
C ASP A 74 1.63 -18.48 -5.25
N SER A 75 0.96 -19.63 -5.17
CA SER A 75 0.64 -20.50 -6.28
C SER A 75 -0.81 -21.00 -6.19
N SER A 76 -1.38 -21.27 -7.37
CA SER A 76 -2.68 -21.88 -7.59
C SER A 76 -2.50 -23.11 -8.48
N LYS A 77 -3.61 -23.67 -9.00
CA LYS A 77 -3.55 -24.90 -9.81
C LYS A 77 -2.70 -24.71 -11.07
N ASN A 78 -2.85 -23.58 -11.76
CA ASN A 78 -2.21 -23.36 -13.05
C ASN A 78 -1.28 -22.15 -13.07
N HIS A 79 -1.27 -21.33 -12.00
CA HIS A 79 -0.53 -20.08 -11.97
C HIS A 79 0.29 -19.92 -10.70
N SER A 80 1.31 -19.07 -10.78
CA SER A 80 2.18 -18.73 -9.66
C SER A 80 2.61 -17.27 -9.74
N LEU A 81 2.77 -16.65 -8.59
CA LEU A 81 3.33 -15.32 -8.40
C LEU A 81 4.84 -15.45 -8.20
N LYS A 82 5.62 -15.25 -9.27
CA LYS A 82 7.07 -15.38 -9.22
C LYS A 82 7.74 -14.01 -9.16
N ARG A 83 8.58 -13.79 -8.15
CA ARG A 83 9.46 -12.61 -8.12
C ARG A 83 10.46 -12.70 -9.27
N ILE A 84 10.57 -11.63 -10.04
CA ILE A 84 11.58 -11.51 -11.10
C ILE A 84 12.65 -10.50 -10.68
N HIS A 85 13.89 -10.75 -11.09
CA HIS A 85 14.99 -9.84 -10.86
C HIS A 85 15.15 -8.94 -12.09
N VAL A 86 14.94 -7.64 -11.88
CA VAL A 86 15.04 -6.61 -12.92
C VAL A 86 16.21 -5.70 -12.52
N PRO A 87 17.23 -5.53 -13.36
CA PRO A 87 18.32 -4.59 -13.07
C PRO A 87 17.82 -3.15 -12.97
N GLY A 88 18.49 -2.34 -12.16
CA GLY A 88 18.09 -0.97 -11.87
C GLY A 88 17.04 -0.85 -10.78
N LEU A 89 16.71 0.39 -10.43
CA LEU A 89 15.59 0.75 -9.60
C LEU A 89 14.37 0.90 -10.49
N ILE A 90 13.30 0.21 -10.12
CA ILE A 90 11.98 0.63 -10.55
C ILE A 90 11.75 1.98 -9.88
N LEU A 91 11.40 2.99 -10.66
CA LEU A 91 11.09 4.30 -10.12
C LEU A 91 10.05 4.14 -9.00
N ASN A 92 10.43 4.57 -7.79
CA ASN A 92 9.52 4.58 -6.65
C ASN A 92 8.56 5.75 -6.85
N GLN A 93 7.27 5.47 -6.99
CA GLN A 93 6.30 6.48 -7.36
C GLN A 93 5.16 6.55 -6.38
N ILE A 94 5.37 7.37 -5.36
CA ILE A 94 4.27 8.07 -4.71
C ILE A 94 3.93 9.24 -5.64
N ALA A 95 3.23 8.94 -6.73
CA ALA A 95 2.69 9.97 -7.61
C ALA A 95 1.30 10.36 -7.09
N TYR A 96 1.25 11.07 -5.95
CA TYR A 96 0.27 12.13 -5.89
C TYR A 96 0.76 13.15 -6.90
N SER A 97 -0.04 13.40 -7.95
CA SER A 97 0.29 14.45 -8.89
C SER A 97 0.71 15.71 -8.12
N LYS A 98 1.57 16.55 -8.69
CA LYS A 98 1.85 17.90 -8.16
C LYS A 98 0.58 18.76 -7.93
N ILE A 99 -0.60 18.26 -8.28
CA ILE A 99 -1.91 18.90 -8.18
C ILE A 99 -2.76 18.33 -7.02
N ILE A 100 -2.50 17.08 -6.56
CA ILE A 100 -3.24 16.44 -5.46
C ILE A 100 -2.46 16.56 -4.15
N ASP A 101 -1.97 17.76 -3.85
CA ASP A 101 -1.47 18.11 -2.52
C ASP A 101 -2.43 19.06 -1.80
N SER A 102 -3.60 19.33 -2.39
CA SER A 102 -4.65 20.11 -1.74
C SER A 102 -5.80 19.19 -1.36
N MET A 103 -6.22 19.28 -0.10
CA MET A 103 -7.40 18.66 0.51
C MET A 103 -8.73 19.10 -0.12
N TYR A 104 -8.75 19.45 -1.41
CA TYR A 104 -9.93 19.85 -2.15
C TYR A 104 -10.36 18.71 -3.06
N VAL A 105 -11.09 17.75 -2.47
CA VAL A 105 -12.20 17.11 -3.18
C VAL A 105 -13.33 18.15 -3.22
N ASP A 106 -13.09 19.30 -3.86
CA ASP A 106 -14.16 20.25 -4.09
C ASP A 106 -14.96 19.71 -5.27
N THR A 107 -16.09 19.13 -4.90
CA THR A 107 -17.27 18.90 -5.71
C THR A 107 -17.23 19.59 -7.07
N ILE A 108 -17.04 18.81 -8.14
CA ILE A 108 -17.49 19.23 -9.47
C ILE A 108 -19.00 19.42 -9.36
N LYS A 109 -19.43 20.68 -9.24
CA LYS A 109 -20.85 21.03 -9.28
C LYS A 109 -21.32 20.85 -10.72
N LEU A 110 -22.13 19.83 -10.94
CA LEU A 110 -23.00 19.77 -12.10
C LEU A 110 -23.96 20.97 -12.04
N THR A 111 -23.86 21.90 -12.98
CA THR A 111 -24.90 22.90 -13.20
C THR A 111 -26.13 22.22 -13.79
N LYS A 112 -27.31 22.80 -13.54
CA LYS A 112 -28.63 22.21 -13.86
C LYS A 112 -28.86 21.93 -15.35
N ASP A 113 -27.97 22.38 -16.22
CA ASP A 113 -28.14 22.33 -17.66
C ASP A 113 -27.14 21.37 -18.34
N GLY A 114 -26.31 20.64 -17.57
CA GLY A 114 -25.49 19.54 -18.07
C GLY A 114 -24.23 19.93 -18.84
N GLU A 115 -23.87 21.21 -18.91
CA GLU A 115 -22.59 21.65 -19.48
C GLU A 115 -21.50 21.78 -18.40
N ILE A 116 -20.34 21.19 -18.69
CA ILE A 116 -19.12 21.27 -17.89
C ILE A 116 -18.51 22.65 -18.11
N ASP A 117 -18.47 23.49 -17.07
CA ASP A 117 -17.75 24.76 -17.11
C ASP A 117 -16.25 24.48 -17.28
N SER A 118 -15.74 24.79 -18.46
CA SER A 118 -14.41 24.41 -18.91
C SER A 118 -13.34 25.30 -18.28
N LEU A 119 -12.78 24.83 -17.17
CA LEU A 119 -11.46 25.21 -16.68
C LEU A 119 -10.71 23.93 -16.31
N HIS A 120 -10.16 23.31 -17.36
CA HIS A 120 -9.16 22.23 -17.45
C HIS A 120 -9.64 21.16 -18.45
N PRO A 121 -9.01 21.07 -19.64
CA PRO A 121 -9.25 19.95 -20.54
C PRO A 121 -8.56 18.72 -19.95
N ASP A 122 -9.29 17.61 -20.00
CA ASP A 122 -9.00 16.29 -19.46
C ASP A 122 -9.33 16.09 -17.97
N PRO A 123 -10.11 15.04 -17.62
CA PRO A 123 -10.22 14.64 -16.22
C PRO A 123 -8.80 14.34 -15.70
N PRO A 124 -8.49 14.59 -14.42
CA PRO A 124 -7.19 14.25 -13.88
C PRO A 124 -7.01 12.73 -13.98
N THR A 125 -6.32 12.30 -15.02
CA THR A 125 -5.71 10.98 -15.09
C THR A 125 -4.68 10.98 -13.98
N TYR A 126 -5.02 10.30 -12.90
CA TYR A 126 -4.09 10.02 -11.83
C TYR A 126 -2.97 9.19 -12.45
N LEU A 127 -1.80 9.80 -12.59
CA LEU A 127 -0.60 9.14 -13.07
C LEU A 127 -0.06 8.27 -11.93
N THR A 128 -0.59 7.07 -11.76
CA THR A 128 0.05 6.04 -10.94
C THR A 128 0.97 5.22 -11.85
N TYR A 129 2.28 5.29 -11.57
CA TYR A 129 3.38 4.60 -12.25
C TYR A 129 3.80 5.13 -13.64
N GLU A 130 5.00 5.71 -13.74
CA GLU A 130 5.76 6.01 -14.96
C GLU A 130 6.82 4.94 -15.25
N GLY A 131 6.95 3.90 -14.43
CA GLY A 131 7.55 2.67 -14.96
C GLY A 131 6.63 2.18 -16.07
N ARG A 132 7.17 1.75 -17.20
CA ARG A 132 6.31 1.34 -18.31
C ARG A 132 6.56 -0.13 -18.56
N VAL A 133 5.56 -0.95 -18.24
CA VAL A 133 5.56 -2.37 -18.62
C VAL A 133 4.90 -2.48 -19.98
N TYR A 134 5.58 -3.13 -20.92
CA TYR A 134 5.09 -3.32 -22.27
C TYR A 134 5.01 -4.79 -22.63
N ALA A 135 4.04 -5.11 -23.48
CA ALA A 135 3.96 -6.38 -24.20
C ALA A 135 4.37 -6.17 -25.65
N ASP A 136 5.46 -6.80 -26.11
CA ASP A 136 5.82 -6.84 -27.53
C ASP A 136 4.89 -7.81 -28.26
N THR A 137 4.01 -7.28 -29.10
CA THR A 137 2.94 -8.06 -29.74
C THR A 137 3.43 -8.86 -30.94
N VAL A 138 4.68 -8.67 -31.38
CA VAL A 138 5.30 -9.38 -32.51
C VAL A 138 6.25 -10.46 -32.01
N ASN A 139 7.17 -10.11 -31.12
CA ASN A 139 8.16 -11.04 -30.59
C ASN A 139 7.64 -11.86 -29.40
N PHE A 140 6.47 -11.49 -28.86
CA PHE A 140 5.88 -12.10 -27.67
C PHE A 140 6.86 -12.12 -26.48
N THR A 141 7.46 -10.97 -26.21
CA THR A 141 8.29 -10.67 -25.05
C THR A 141 7.67 -9.54 -24.25
N TYR A 142 8.23 -9.25 -23.07
CA TYR A 142 7.86 -8.08 -22.28
C TYR A 142 9.00 -7.09 -22.23
N LYS A 143 8.69 -5.81 -22.08
CA LYS A 143 9.69 -4.77 -21.82
C LYS A 143 9.35 -3.99 -20.58
N MET A 144 10.36 -3.52 -19.87
CA MET A 144 10.19 -2.74 -18.65
C MET A 144 11.20 -1.60 -18.64
N GLU A 145 10.71 -0.39 -18.37
CA GLU A 145 11.57 0.75 -18.07
C GLU A 145 12.01 0.73 -16.60
N THR A 146 13.30 0.88 -16.35
CA THR A 146 13.91 1.09 -15.01
C THR A 146 14.97 2.19 -15.07
N GLU A 147 15.50 2.61 -13.93
CA GLU A 147 16.58 3.60 -13.84
C GLU A 147 17.81 3.05 -13.10
N ASP A 148 19.01 3.49 -13.47
CA ASP A 148 20.21 3.16 -12.69
C ASP A 148 20.18 3.89 -11.34
N GLY A 149 20.10 3.14 -10.25
CA GLY A 149 20.02 3.66 -8.87
C GLY A 149 21.29 4.32 -8.34
N LYS A 150 22.18 4.80 -9.22
CA LYS A 150 23.47 5.40 -8.88
C LYS A 150 23.49 6.93 -8.88
N GLY A 151 22.36 7.61 -9.08
CA GLY A 151 22.32 9.06 -9.07
C GLY A 151 21.05 9.61 -8.43
N PHE A 152 21.13 9.96 -7.15
CA PHE A 152 20.32 11.08 -6.65
C PHE A 152 21.01 12.34 -7.16
N GLU A 153 20.63 12.82 -8.34
CA GLU A 153 20.67 14.23 -8.76
C GLU A 153 20.66 14.34 -10.29
N VAL A 154 19.86 15.29 -10.76
CA VAL A 154 19.71 15.82 -12.12
C VAL A 154 18.76 15.03 -13.04
N ASP A 155 17.74 15.75 -13.52
CA ASP A 155 16.85 15.37 -14.62
C ASP A 155 17.56 14.52 -15.69
N GLY A 156 17.04 13.31 -15.93
CA GLY A 156 17.51 12.44 -17.00
C GLY A 156 18.44 11.31 -16.56
N GLY A 157 18.17 10.69 -15.40
CA GLY A 157 18.80 9.44 -15.00
C GLY A 157 18.88 8.43 -16.15
N ASN A 158 19.94 7.62 -16.15
CA ASN A 158 20.20 6.62 -17.17
C ASN A 158 19.02 5.64 -17.24
N LYS A 159 18.12 5.83 -18.21
CA LYS A 159 16.97 4.94 -18.43
C LYS A 159 17.44 3.61 -18.99
N HIS A 160 16.97 2.54 -18.37
CA HIS A 160 17.17 1.17 -18.80
C HIS A 160 15.88 0.66 -19.44
N LEU A 161 16.00 0.02 -20.60
CA LEU A 161 14.93 -0.76 -21.19
C LEU A 161 15.29 -2.23 -21.13
N ILE A 162 14.59 -2.96 -20.27
CA ILE A 162 14.85 -4.37 -20.01
C ILE A 162 13.86 -5.20 -20.79
N THR A 163 14.35 -6.17 -21.54
CA THR A 163 13.50 -7.14 -22.25
C THR A 163 13.47 -8.46 -21.48
N LEU A 164 12.26 -8.93 -21.19
CA LEU A 164 11.98 -10.19 -20.52
C LEU A 164 11.41 -11.19 -21.53
N ASN A 165 11.81 -12.45 -21.43
CA ASN A 165 11.13 -13.53 -22.15
C ASN A 165 9.78 -13.87 -21.48
N LYS A 166 9.06 -14.84 -22.04
CA LYS A 166 7.77 -15.32 -21.51
C LYS A 166 7.82 -15.91 -20.10
N ASP A 167 9.02 -16.21 -19.61
CA ASP A 167 9.24 -16.76 -18.28
C ASP A 167 9.66 -15.73 -17.24
N GLY A 168 9.76 -14.45 -17.64
CA GLY A 168 10.23 -13.37 -16.79
C GLY A 168 11.75 -13.33 -16.63
N LYS A 169 12.50 -14.02 -17.50
CA LYS A 169 13.97 -13.95 -17.51
C LYS A 169 14.42 -12.79 -18.39
N VAL A 170 15.33 -11.96 -17.87
CA VAL A 170 15.99 -10.89 -18.62
C VAL A 170 16.80 -11.49 -19.77
N ILE A 171 16.53 -11.03 -20.99
CA ILE A 171 17.22 -11.44 -22.22
C ILE A 171 17.91 -10.28 -22.94
N ALA A 172 17.57 -9.03 -22.59
CA ALA A 172 18.30 -7.85 -23.02
C ALA A 172 18.16 -6.73 -21.98
N ASP A 173 19.17 -5.90 -21.87
CA ASP A 173 19.23 -4.71 -21.02
C ASP A 173 19.90 -3.59 -21.84
N VAL A 174 19.15 -2.53 -22.13
CA VAL A 174 19.60 -1.41 -22.96
C VAL A 174 19.62 -0.15 -22.10
N ILE A 175 20.82 0.39 -21.87
CA ILE A 175 21.08 1.52 -20.97
C ILE A 175 21.24 2.81 -21.79
N ASN A 176 20.83 3.96 -21.23
CA ASN A 176 20.99 5.30 -21.82
C ASN A 176 20.25 5.50 -23.14
N VAL A 177 19.07 4.91 -23.27
CA VAL A 177 18.27 5.03 -24.48
C VAL A 177 16.94 5.69 -24.15
N ASN A 178 16.55 6.67 -24.97
CA ASN A 178 15.15 7.08 -25.06
C ASN A 178 14.44 6.03 -25.95
N PRO A 179 13.62 5.14 -25.36
CA PRO A 179 13.11 3.97 -26.07
C PRO A 179 12.11 4.33 -27.18
N ASP A 180 11.40 5.45 -27.04
CA ASP A 180 10.50 6.01 -28.06
C ASP A 180 11.31 6.50 -29.26
N SER A 181 12.37 7.28 -29.01
CA SER A 181 13.21 7.86 -30.08
C SER A 181 14.00 6.79 -30.85
N ALA A 182 14.40 5.71 -30.17
CA ALA A 182 15.13 4.60 -30.78
C ALA A 182 14.21 3.57 -31.49
N GLY A 183 12.89 3.78 -31.49
CA GLY A 183 11.93 2.87 -32.10
C GLY A 183 11.84 1.50 -31.43
N LEU A 184 12.38 1.36 -30.20
CA LEU A 184 12.43 0.09 -29.48
C LEU A 184 11.07 -0.38 -28.98
N LEU A 185 10.06 0.51 -29.00
CA LEU A 185 8.69 0.27 -28.56
C LEU A 185 7.69 0.24 -29.72
N LYS A 186 8.13 0.24 -30.98
CA LYS A 186 7.25 0.32 -32.16
C LYS A 186 6.14 -0.73 -32.21
N ASN A 187 6.40 -1.95 -31.70
CA ASN A 187 5.45 -3.06 -31.65
C ASN A 187 4.99 -3.38 -30.22
N CYS A 188 5.21 -2.44 -29.30
CA CYS A 188 4.93 -2.64 -27.90
C CYS A 188 3.60 -2.01 -27.53
N LEU A 189 2.77 -2.79 -26.83
CA LEU A 189 1.59 -2.30 -26.15
C LEU A 189 1.97 -1.93 -24.72
N LEU A 190 1.72 -0.69 -24.31
CA LEU A 190 1.80 -0.29 -22.90
C LEU A 190 0.71 -1.04 -22.11
N LEU A 191 1.10 -1.71 -21.04
CA LEU A 191 0.17 -2.32 -20.10
C LEU A 191 -0.31 -1.26 -19.11
N GLU A 192 -1.63 -1.12 -18.99
CA GLU A 192 -2.25 -0.16 -18.09
C GLU A 192 -2.30 -0.72 -16.66
N ASP A 193 -2.04 0.14 -15.66
CA ASP A 193 -2.34 -0.17 -14.27
C ASP A 193 -3.86 -0.20 -14.09
N VAL A 194 -4.39 -1.31 -13.59
CA VAL A 194 -5.83 -1.46 -13.34
C VAL A 194 -6.21 -1.17 -11.89
N ILE A 195 -5.23 -0.92 -11.00
CA ILE A 195 -5.47 -0.44 -9.64
C ILE A 195 -5.92 1.01 -9.73
N LYS A 196 -7.07 1.30 -9.11
CA LYS A 196 -7.59 2.66 -9.12
C LYS A 196 -6.90 3.48 -8.02
N PRO A 197 -6.63 4.77 -8.25
CA PRO A 197 -6.32 5.71 -7.19
C PRO A 197 -7.43 5.68 -6.15
N PHE A 198 -7.07 5.65 -4.86
CA PHE A 198 -8.02 5.47 -3.77
C PHE A 198 -8.93 4.26 -4.04
N GLN A 199 -8.33 3.09 -4.24
CA GLN A 199 -9.08 1.86 -4.42
C GLN A 199 -9.79 1.48 -3.12
N ASN A 200 -11.05 1.03 -3.21
CA ASN A 200 -11.67 0.33 -2.11
C ASN A 200 -11.00 -1.05 -1.98
N TRP A 201 -10.11 -1.18 -1.02
CA TRP A 201 -9.34 -2.41 -0.84
C TRP A 201 -10.17 -3.60 -0.38
N GLU A 202 -11.35 -3.40 0.20
CA GLU A 202 -12.24 -4.48 0.64
C GLU A 202 -13.14 -5.02 -0.48
N ASP A 203 -13.20 -4.34 -1.63
CA ASP A 203 -14.01 -4.75 -2.78
C ASP A 203 -13.44 -6.00 -3.48
N LYS A 204 -14.03 -7.15 -3.17
CA LYS A 204 -13.66 -8.47 -3.74
C LYS A 204 -14.02 -8.63 -5.22
N SER A 205 -14.72 -7.67 -5.82
CA SER A 205 -14.99 -7.68 -7.26
C SER A 205 -13.79 -7.18 -8.08
N GLY A 206 -12.85 -6.48 -7.44
CA GLY A 206 -11.63 -5.97 -8.06
C GLY A 206 -10.61 -7.06 -8.43
N PRO A 207 -9.68 -6.76 -9.36
CA PRO A 207 -8.63 -7.69 -9.78
C PRO A 207 -7.61 -7.96 -8.66
N VAL A 208 -7.42 -6.99 -7.77
CA VAL A 208 -6.63 -7.11 -6.54
C VAL A 208 -7.46 -6.53 -5.41
N TYR A 209 -7.50 -7.21 -4.27
CA TYR A 209 -8.19 -6.74 -3.07
C TYR A 209 -7.47 -7.21 -1.81
N MET A 210 -7.62 -6.46 -0.73
CA MET A 210 -7.10 -6.79 0.59
C MET A 210 -8.14 -7.59 1.37
N ASN A 211 -7.76 -8.75 1.88
CA ASN A 211 -8.62 -9.53 2.78
C ASN A 211 -8.50 -9.05 4.22
N HIS A 212 -7.34 -8.53 4.60
CA HIS A 212 -7.02 -8.12 5.96
C HIS A 212 -5.78 -7.24 6.02
N TYR A 213 -5.74 -6.39 7.03
CA TYR A 213 -4.59 -5.60 7.40
C TYR A 213 -4.25 -5.87 8.87
N SER A 214 -3.07 -6.42 9.11
CA SER A 214 -2.55 -6.64 10.47
C SER A 214 -1.71 -5.44 10.90
N LYS A 215 -2.05 -4.84 12.04
CA LYS A 215 -1.38 -3.67 12.62
C LYS A 215 -0.30 -4.13 13.60
N TYR A 216 0.96 -3.80 13.36
CA TYR A 216 2.04 -4.19 14.28
C TYR A 216 2.73 -3.01 14.98
N LYS A 217 2.63 -1.78 14.46
CA LYS A 217 3.25 -0.58 15.07
C LYS A 217 2.30 0.60 15.03
N PHE A 218 2.13 1.25 16.19
CA PHE A 218 1.41 2.51 16.32
C PHE A 218 2.39 3.67 16.36
N ASN A 219 2.25 4.62 15.44
CA ASN A 219 3.06 5.83 15.35
C ASN A 219 2.39 6.93 16.19
N SER A 220 2.68 6.94 17.49
CA SER A 220 2.04 7.87 18.44
C SER A 220 2.42 9.32 18.20
N GLU A 221 3.52 9.60 17.50
CA GLU A 221 3.89 10.93 17.03
C GLU A 221 2.83 11.54 16.10
N CYS A 222 2.01 10.71 15.44
CA CYS A 222 0.88 11.16 14.63
C CYS A 222 -0.24 11.81 15.46
N LEU A 223 -0.29 11.59 16.78
CA LEU A 223 -1.23 12.26 17.68
C LEU A 223 -0.77 13.66 18.10
N ASN A 224 0.44 14.09 17.71
CA ASN A 224 0.96 15.40 18.10
C ASN A 224 0.17 16.53 17.41
N PRO A 225 -0.59 17.36 18.15
CA PRO A 225 -1.38 18.44 17.56
C PRO A 225 -0.52 19.58 17.00
N PHE A 226 0.77 19.62 17.34
CA PHE A 226 1.74 20.61 16.85
C PHE A 226 2.54 20.09 15.65
N ARG A 227 2.22 18.92 15.10
CA ARG A 227 2.87 18.40 13.89
C ARG A 227 2.61 19.35 12.73
N GLY A 228 3.69 19.80 12.06
CA GLY A 228 3.62 20.78 10.97
C GLY A 228 3.58 22.24 11.41
N PHE A 229 3.59 22.54 12.72
CA PHE A 229 3.65 23.93 13.19
C PHE A 229 4.98 24.57 12.78
N GLY A 230 4.91 25.68 12.04
CA GLY A 230 6.07 26.38 11.48
C GLY A 230 6.55 25.89 10.12
N SER A 231 5.92 24.85 9.54
CA SER A 231 6.17 24.42 8.16
C SER A 231 5.29 25.24 7.19
N PRO A 232 5.87 25.92 6.18
CA PRO A 232 5.09 26.63 5.17
C PRO A 232 4.23 25.69 4.31
N ASN A 233 4.54 24.39 4.28
CA ASN A 233 3.80 23.37 3.52
C ASN A 233 2.89 22.51 4.41
N GLY A 234 2.67 22.89 5.67
CA GLY A 234 1.87 22.11 6.62
C GLY A 234 2.56 20.81 7.08
N ALA A 235 1.78 19.91 7.68
CA ALA A 235 2.22 18.57 8.06
C ALA A 235 2.06 17.60 6.89
N SER A 236 3.10 16.84 6.56
CA SER A 236 2.98 15.72 5.62
C SER A 236 1.99 14.66 6.12
N THR A 237 1.50 13.78 5.24
CA THR A 237 0.66 12.64 5.62
C THR A 237 1.26 11.87 6.80
N CYS A 238 0.44 11.51 7.80
CA CYS A 238 0.85 10.63 8.89
C CYS A 238 0.15 9.30 8.76
N TYR A 239 0.92 8.22 8.87
CA TYR A 239 0.37 6.89 9.00
C TYR A 239 0.39 6.50 10.46
N PHE A 240 -0.79 6.43 11.09
CA PHE A 240 -0.91 6.03 12.49
C PHE A 240 -0.50 4.59 12.73
N TRP A 241 -0.65 3.73 11.71
CA TRP A 241 -0.29 2.32 11.82
C TRP A 241 0.63 1.90 10.68
N GLU A 242 1.65 1.13 11.03
CA GLU A 242 2.35 0.26 10.10
C GLU A 242 1.91 -1.19 10.32
N GLY A 243 1.84 -1.93 9.23
CA GLY A 243 1.23 -3.24 9.24
C GLY A 243 1.58 -4.10 8.03
N THR A 244 0.94 -5.26 7.96
CA THR A 244 1.00 -6.16 6.82
C THR A 244 -0.38 -6.25 6.20
N GLY A 245 -0.50 -5.86 4.93
CA GLY A 245 -1.68 -6.10 4.12
C GLY A 245 -1.63 -7.49 3.51
N TYR A 246 -2.74 -8.22 3.59
CA TYR A 246 -2.90 -9.57 3.06
C TYR A 246 -3.83 -9.51 1.85
N PHE A 247 -3.25 -9.63 0.66
CA PHE A 247 -3.93 -9.38 -0.59
C PHE A 247 -4.28 -10.68 -1.31
N THR A 248 -5.29 -10.59 -2.17
CA THR A 248 -5.59 -11.58 -3.20
C THR A 248 -5.62 -10.88 -4.55
N VAL A 249 -4.92 -11.48 -5.51
CA VAL A 249 -5.05 -11.14 -6.93
C VAL A 249 -5.81 -12.26 -7.64
N VAL A 250 -6.79 -11.86 -8.45
CA VAL A 250 -7.59 -12.77 -9.27
C VAL A 250 -7.02 -12.80 -10.67
N PHE A 251 -6.34 -13.90 -11.02
CA PHE A 251 -5.77 -14.10 -12.35
C PHE A 251 -6.45 -15.30 -13.00
N HIS A 252 -7.15 -15.08 -14.13
CA HIS A 252 -7.86 -16.15 -14.86
C HIS A 252 -8.81 -16.99 -13.99
N LYS A 253 -9.57 -16.33 -13.09
CA LYS A 253 -10.47 -16.94 -12.10
C LYS A 253 -9.76 -17.75 -10.99
N GLU A 254 -8.43 -17.77 -10.98
CA GLU A 254 -7.64 -18.33 -9.90
C GLU A 254 -7.24 -17.24 -8.92
N LYS A 255 -7.19 -17.59 -7.64
CA LYS A 255 -6.85 -16.67 -6.56
C LYS A 255 -5.43 -16.95 -6.11
N LEU A 256 -4.56 -15.96 -6.29
CA LEU A 256 -3.21 -15.97 -5.76
C LEU A 256 -3.16 -14.99 -4.59
N ARG A 257 -2.48 -15.37 -3.53
CA ARG A 257 -2.43 -14.62 -2.28
C ARG A 257 -1.01 -14.19 -2.01
N PHE A 258 -0.87 -12.97 -1.52
CA PHE A 258 0.42 -12.40 -1.19
C PHE A 258 0.26 -11.41 -0.04
N LYS A 259 1.38 -11.02 0.56
CA LYS A 259 1.40 -10.05 1.65
C LYS A 259 2.49 -9.03 1.44
N ILE A 260 2.21 -7.78 1.77
CA ILE A 260 3.17 -6.69 1.68
C ILE A 260 3.08 -5.78 2.91
N PRO A 261 4.15 -5.04 3.23
CA PRO A 261 4.06 -3.93 4.18
C PRO A 261 3.05 -2.90 3.67
N VAL A 262 2.16 -2.45 4.56
CA VAL A 262 1.17 -1.40 4.27
C VAL A 262 1.17 -0.42 5.43
N SER A 263 0.98 0.86 5.13
CA SER A 263 0.77 1.88 6.14
C SER A 263 -0.68 2.38 6.11
N ASN A 264 -1.24 2.73 7.26
CA ASN A 264 -2.64 3.16 7.36
C ASN A 264 -2.76 4.52 8.08
N GLN A 265 -3.55 5.43 7.49
CA GLN A 265 -3.74 6.81 7.94
C GLN A 265 -4.81 6.95 9.04
N ALA A 266 -5.61 5.92 9.29
CA ALA A 266 -6.67 5.98 10.29
C ALA A 266 -6.17 5.54 11.67
N ALA A 267 -6.28 6.42 12.66
CA ALA A 267 -5.96 6.08 14.05
C ALA A 267 -6.86 4.96 14.60
N PHE A 268 -8.17 4.99 14.27
CA PHE A 268 -9.19 4.13 14.86
C PHE A 268 -9.93 3.30 13.80
N TYR A 269 -10.87 3.93 13.10
CA TYR A 269 -11.70 3.31 12.08
C TYR A 269 -11.04 3.54 10.73
N THR A 270 -10.67 2.45 10.08
CA THR A 270 -10.10 2.46 8.74
C THR A 270 -11.22 2.63 7.73
N GLY A 271 -11.18 3.69 6.95
CA GLY A 271 -11.84 3.74 5.66
C GLY A 271 -11.05 2.92 4.63
N ASP A 272 -11.73 2.48 3.58
CA ASP A 272 -11.13 1.63 2.54
C ASP A 272 -9.98 2.31 1.79
N TYR A 273 -9.90 3.64 1.86
CA TYR A 273 -8.93 4.49 1.16
C TYR A 273 -7.74 4.94 2.02
N ASP A 274 -7.67 4.52 3.29
CA ASP A 274 -6.67 5.01 4.24
C ASP A 274 -5.32 4.29 4.12
N TYR A 275 -5.15 3.41 3.14
CA TYR A 275 -3.97 2.57 2.98
C TYR A 275 -2.98 3.15 1.99
N SER A 276 -1.70 3.11 2.36
CA SER A 276 -0.58 3.32 1.46
C SER A 276 0.13 1.98 1.28
N ASP A 277 -0.17 1.34 0.15
CA ASP A 277 0.32 0.01 -0.23
C ASP A 277 1.34 0.06 -1.39
N GLY A 278 1.28 1.09 -2.23
CA GLY A 278 2.19 1.25 -3.37
C GLY A 278 2.13 0.10 -4.38
N ILE A 279 0.98 -0.57 -4.48
CA ILE A 279 0.74 -1.67 -5.43
C ILE A 279 0.29 -1.10 -6.77
N ASN A 280 0.87 -1.62 -7.84
CA ASN A 280 0.34 -1.52 -9.18
C ASN A 280 0.15 -2.91 -9.81
N TYR A 281 -0.84 -3.04 -10.69
CA TYR A 281 -1.17 -4.31 -11.34
C TYR A 281 -1.40 -4.14 -12.85
N TYR A 282 -0.58 -4.83 -13.64
CA TYR A 282 -0.53 -4.74 -15.11
C TYR A 282 -0.91 -6.06 -15.77
N PRO A 283 -2.21 -6.36 -15.97
CA PRO A 283 -2.65 -7.54 -16.69
C PRO A 283 -2.38 -7.42 -18.19
N VAL A 284 -1.95 -8.52 -18.84
CA VAL A 284 -1.92 -8.55 -20.31
C VAL A 284 -3.36 -8.60 -20.86
N PRO A 285 -3.72 -7.74 -21.82
CA PRO A 285 -5.08 -7.71 -22.37
C PRO A 285 -5.52 -9.03 -23.02
N ASP A 286 -6.83 -9.30 -22.95
CA ASP A 286 -7.41 -10.58 -23.31
C ASP A 286 -7.07 -11.05 -24.72
N ARG A 287 -7.00 -10.11 -25.67
CA ARG A 287 -6.64 -10.37 -27.07
C ARG A 287 -5.23 -10.99 -27.26
N PHE A 288 -4.34 -10.85 -26.27
CA PHE A 288 -2.98 -11.39 -26.31
C PHE A 288 -2.74 -12.57 -25.36
N LYS A 289 -3.72 -12.95 -24.53
CA LYS A 289 -3.58 -14.03 -23.52
C LYS A 289 -3.10 -15.36 -24.09
N SER A 290 -3.51 -15.71 -25.31
CA SER A 290 -3.09 -16.96 -25.97
C SER A 290 -1.59 -17.02 -26.31
N LYS A 291 -0.91 -15.87 -26.36
CA LYS A 291 0.52 -15.75 -26.69
C LYS A 291 1.36 -15.26 -25.51
N LEU A 292 0.76 -14.43 -24.66
CA LEU A 292 1.33 -13.75 -23.50
C LEU A 292 0.38 -13.90 -22.32
N ASN A 293 0.42 -15.07 -21.66
CA ASN A 293 -0.41 -15.37 -20.49
C ASN A 293 0.30 -14.90 -19.22
N ALA A 294 0.29 -13.59 -18.95
CA ALA A 294 0.90 -13.06 -17.75
C ALA A 294 0.21 -11.81 -17.22
N ALA A 295 0.54 -11.45 -15.98
CA ALA A 295 0.33 -10.14 -15.43
C ALA A 295 1.55 -9.74 -14.59
N PHE A 296 1.75 -8.45 -14.37
CA PHE A 296 2.81 -7.95 -13.49
C PHE A 296 2.21 -7.27 -12.28
N LEU A 297 2.70 -7.65 -11.10
CA LEU A 297 2.41 -7.00 -9.84
C LEU A 297 3.68 -6.28 -9.41
N VAL A 298 3.60 -4.96 -9.25
CA VAL A 298 4.73 -4.13 -8.85
C VAL A 298 4.39 -3.50 -7.50
N TYR A 299 5.32 -3.54 -6.56
CA TYR A 299 5.22 -2.73 -5.35
C TYR A 299 6.62 -2.36 -4.85
N ASP A 300 6.77 -1.11 -4.39
CA ASP A 300 8.07 -0.54 -3.99
C ASP A 300 9.10 -0.71 -5.12
N TYR A 301 10.13 -1.56 -4.93
CA TYR A 301 11.13 -1.89 -5.96
C TYR A 301 11.07 -3.35 -6.44
N ARG A 302 9.95 -4.04 -6.20
CA ARG A 302 9.83 -5.47 -6.48
C ARG A 302 8.83 -5.71 -7.60
N VAL A 303 9.28 -6.42 -8.62
CA VAL A 303 8.40 -6.95 -9.67
C VAL A 303 8.11 -8.43 -9.43
N TYR A 304 6.84 -8.75 -9.54
CA TYR A 304 6.35 -10.10 -9.59
C TYR A 304 5.64 -10.32 -10.92
N MET A 305 5.89 -11.48 -11.52
CA MET A 305 5.18 -11.95 -12.69
C MET A 305 4.21 -13.05 -12.26
N ILE A 306 2.95 -12.89 -12.61
CA ILE A 306 1.92 -13.91 -12.49
C ILE A 306 1.84 -14.66 -13.82
N LYS A 307 1.98 -15.98 -13.79
CA LYS A 307 1.82 -16.85 -14.97
C LYS A 307 1.50 -18.28 -14.58
#